data_AF-I6TV56-F1
#
_entry.id   AF-I6TV56-F1
#
_cell.length_a   1.000
_cell.length_b   1.000
_cell.length_c   1.000
_cell.angle_alpha   90.00
_cell.angle_beta   90.00
_cell.angle_gamma   90.00
#
_symmetry.space_group_name_H-M   'P 1'
#
loop_
_entity.id
_entity.type
_entity.pdbx_description
1 polymer ?
#
loop_
_entity_poly.entity_id
_entity_poly.type
_entity_poly.pdbx_seq_one_letter_code
_entity_poly.pdbx_strand_id
1 'polypeptide(L)'
;MIGVITSLTGGAILRNPAVLLIPLIYLVGRRSRDLTYLLFVMYTIITFQFVEVKELISYETIKTTLMAIIPSLLALKESIEGKKLQKTDLYYLPLFFLGVLRDYFYYLGLIIAGLLHIENFHSILIPAAVFSLIISPALVGELIELPGEYISIIMAGSLLVIYLVFQPTRR
;
A
#
# COMPACT_ATOMS: atom_id res chain seq x y z
N MET A 1 9.43 9.52 1.18
CA MET A 1 9.80 8.55 0.13
C MET A 1 9.86 7.13 0.67
N ILE A 2 9.56 6.93 1.96
CA ILE A 2 9.69 5.62 2.55
C ILE A 2 8.60 4.66 2.07
N GLY A 3 7.39 5.15 1.82
CA GLY A 3 6.30 4.37 1.24
C GLY A 3 6.69 3.80 -0.12
N VAL A 4 7.39 4.57 -0.95
CA VAL A 4 7.89 4.08 -2.25
C VAL A 4 8.86 2.92 -2.07
N ILE A 5 9.81 3.04 -1.15
CA ILE A 5 10.81 2.00 -0.87
C ILE A 5 10.16 0.73 -0.32
N THR A 6 9.27 0.88 0.65
CA THR A 6 8.56 -0.24 1.27
C THR A 6 7.62 -0.93 0.29
N SER A 7 6.93 -0.19 -0.57
CA SER A 7 6.12 -0.78 -1.65
C SER A 7 6.95 -1.57 -2.66
N LEU A 8 8.10 -1.04 -3.07
CA LEU A 8 8.98 -1.74 -4.02
C LEU A 8 9.53 -3.03 -3.43
N THR A 9 9.99 -2.98 -2.18
CA THR A 9 10.58 -4.13 -1.48
C THR A 9 9.52 -5.18 -1.13
N GLY A 10 8.38 -4.76 -0.57
CA GLY A 10 7.25 -5.65 -0.30
C GLY A 10 6.67 -6.26 -1.58
N GLY A 11 6.59 -5.47 -2.64
CA GLY A 11 6.25 -5.94 -3.98
C GLY A 11 7.18 -7.01 -4.54
N ALA A 12 8.50 -6.81 -4.37
CA ALA A 12 9.50 -7.78 -4.80
C ALA A 12 9.39 -9.09 -4.01
N ILE A 13 9.14 -9.03 -2.69
CA ILE A 13 8.90 -10.21 -1.85
C ILE A 13 7.65 -10.98 -2.33
N LEU A 14 6.58 -10.25 -2.66
CA LEU A 14 5.34 -10.81 -3.21
C LEU A 14 5.44 -11.20 -4.69
N ARG A 15 6.58 -10.95 -5.35
CA ARG A 15 6.79 -11.17 -6.80
C ARG A 15 5.75 -10.47 -7.68
N ASN A 16 5.23 -9.33 -7.22
CA ASN A 16 4.19 -8.59 -7.92
C ASN A 16 4.84 -7.55 -8.87
N PRO A 17 4.74 -7.71 -10.20
CA PRO A 17 5.37 -6.78 -11.15
C PRO A 17 4.71 -5.39 -11.15
N ALA A 18 3.47 -5.26 -10.65
CA ALA A 18 2.75 -3.99 -10.60
C ALA A 18 3.49 -2.91 -9.80
N VAL A 19 4.37 -3.29 -8.87
CA VAL A 19 5.08 -2.35 -7.99
C VAL A 19 6.03 -1.42 -8.74
N LEU A 20 6.40 -1.75 -9.98
CA LEU A 20 7.13 -0.86 -10.88
C LEU A 20 6.34 0.41 -11.26
N LEU A 21 5.02 0.42 -11.05
CA LEU A 21 4.18 1.62 -11.21
C LEU A 21 4.32 2.60 -10.04
N ILE A 22 4.78 2.16 -8.86
CA ILE A 22 4.89 3.02 -7.68
C ILE A 22 5.84 4.22 -7.91
N PRO A 23 7.06 4.06 -8.49
CA PRO A 23 7.90 5.19 -8.85
C PRO A 23 7.23 6.15 -9.84
N LEU A 24 6.45 5.63 -10.79
CA LEU A 24 5.73 6.45 -11.76
C LEU A 24 4.64 7.28 -11.06
N ILE A 25 3.86 6.66 -10.16
CA ILE A 25 2.88 7.33 -9.29
C ILE A 25 3.56 8.46 -8.50
N TYR A 26 4.75 8.20 -7.95
CA TYR A 26 5.50 9.19 -7.19
C TYR A 26 5.98 10.38 -8.05
N LEU A 27 6.47 10.11 -9.26
CA LEU A 27 6.93 11.16 -10.18
C LEU A 27 5.77 12.01 -10.69
N VAL A 28 4.66 11.37 -11.08
CA VAL A 28 3.48 12.05 -11.62
C VAL A 28 2.78 12.89 -10.56
N GLY A 29 2.77 12.46 -9.28
CA GLY A 29 2.15 13.25 -8.21
C GLY A 29 2.86 14.54 -7.83
N ARG A 30 4.09 14.73 -8.29
CA ARG A 30 4.72 16.05 -8.24
C ARG A 30 4.11 17.05 -9.23
N ARG A 31 3.40 16.56 -10.26
CA ARG A 31 2.84 17.38 -11.34
C ARG A 31 1.31 17.47 -11.32
N SER A 32 0.61 16.37 -11.04
CA SER A 32 -0.86 16.34 -11.01
C SER A 32 -1.38 15.30 -10.03
N ARG A 33 -2.26 15.75 -9.12
CA ARG A 33 -2.92 14.86 -8.14
C ARG A 33 -3.90 13.90 -8.82
N ASP A 34 -4.65 14.37 -9.81
CA ASP A 34 -5.67 13.56 -10.50
C ASP A 34 -5.03 12.40 -11.25
N LEU A 35 -3.92 12.65 -11.95
CA LEU A 35 -3.15 11.59 -12.61
C LEU A 35 -2.55 10.60 -11.61
N THR A 36 -2.20 11.06 -10.41
CA THR A 36 -1.68 10.19 -9.34
C THR A 36 -2.73 9.22 -8.86
N TYR A 37 -3.95 9.71 -8.61
CA TYR A 37 -5.07 8.87 -8.21
C TYR A 37 -5.43 7.86 -9.29
N LEU A 38 -5.46 8.29 -10.56
CA LEU A 38 -5.73 7.39 -11.68
C LEU A 38 -4.67 6.29 -11.79
N LEU A 39 -3.38 6.64 -11.72
CA LEU A 39 -2.29 5.66 -11.74
C LEU A 39 -2.31 4.74 -10.52
N PHE A 40 -2.70 5.24 -9.36
CA PHE A 40 -2.86 4.43 -8.15
C PHE A 40 -4.01 3.43 -8.27
N VAL A 41 -5.14 3.84 -8.86
CA VAL A 41 -6.25 2.92 -9.18
C VAL A 41 -5.79 1.83 -10.14
N MET A 42 -5.11 2.21 -11.24
CA MET A 42 -4.57 1.23 -12.18
C MET A 42 -3.58 0.26 -11.51
N TYR A 43 -2.66 0.79 -10.70
CA TYR A 43 -1.73 -0.01 -9.90
C TYR A 43 -2.48 -1.02 -9.03
N THR A 44 -3.53 -0.58 -8.34
CA THR A 44 -4.29 -1.42 -7.43
C THR A 44 -5.02 -2.53 -8.18
N ILE A 45 -5.68 -2.21 -9.30
CA ILE A 45 -6.36 -3.20 -10.16
C ILE A 45 -5.37 -4.27 -10.62
N ILE A 46 -4.21 -3.86 -11.15
CA ILE A 46 -3.18 -4.78 -11.63
C ILE A 46 -2.63 -5.61 -10.46
N THR A 47 -2.37 -4.97 -9.31
CA THR A 47 -1.82 -5.64 -8.12
C THR A 47 -2.71 -6.80 -7.67
N PHE A 48 -4.03 -6.61 -7.63
CA PHE A 48 -4.97 -7.65 -7.20
C PHE A 48 -5.10 -8.83 -8.17
N GLN A 49 -4.71 -8.69 -9.43
CA GLN A 49 -4.61 -9.82 -10.35
C GLN A 49 -3.45 -10.78 -10.00
N PHE A 50 -2.43 -10.29 -9.29
CA PHE A 50 -1.25 -11.08 -8.91
C PHE A 50 -1.30 -11.61 -7.49
N VAL A 51 -2.30 -11.22 -6.70
CA VAL A 51 -2.43 -11.65 -5.30
C VAL A 51 -3.65 -12.57 -5.19
N GLU A 52 -3.40 -13.87 -5.02
CA GLU A 52 -4.46 -14.84 -4.69
C GLU A 52 -4.79 -14.76 -3.19
N VAL A 53 -5.87 -14.08 -2.83
CA VAL A 53 -6.44 -14.16 -1.48
C VAL A 53 -7.48 -15.27 -1.46
N LYS A 54 -7.10 -16.47 -1.03
CA LYS A 54 -8.00 -17.64 -0.96
C LYS A 54 -8.93 -17.61 0.24
N GLU A 55 -8.55 -16.91 1.31
CA GLU A 55 -9.31 -16.82 2.55
C GLU A 55 -9.11 -15.43 3.18
N LEU A 56 -10.19 -14.85 3.71
CA LEU A 56 -10.21 -13.49 4.29
C LEU A 56 -9.27 -13.31 5.50
N ILE A 57 -9.08 -14.36 6.30
CA ILE A 57 -8.19 -14.36 7.46
C ILE A 57 -7.16 -15.47 7.25
N SER A 58 -6.25 -15.24 6.32
CA SER A 58 -5.09 -16.10 6.10
C SER A 58 -3.79 -15.34 6.35
N TYR A 59 -2.73 -16.11 6.59
CA TYR A 59 -1.38 -15.57 6.66
C TYR A 59 -1.03 -14.76 5.40
N GLU A 60 -1.48 -15.21 4.22
CA GLU A 60 -1.25 -14.53 2.94
C GLU A 60 -1.97 -13.18 2.85
N THR A 61 -3.18 -13.06 3.42
CA THR A 61 -3.91 -11.78 3.48
C THR A 61 -3.18 -10.77 4.35
N ILE A 62 -2.70 -11.21 5.51
CA ILE A 62 -1.92 -10.36 6.44
C ILE A 62 -0.61 -9.92 5.76
N LYS A 63 0.10 -10.88 5.16
CA LYS A 63 1.35 -10.64 4.44
C LYS A 63 1.15 -9.62 3.31
N THR A 64 0.15 -9.83 2.46
CA THR A 64 -0.21 -8.91 1.38
C THR A 64 -0.53 -7.52 1.91
N THR A 65 -1.30 -7.43 2.99
CA THR A 65 -1.70 -6.13 3.53
C THR A 65 -0.49 -5.34 4.04
N LEU A 66 0.41 -6.01 4.75
CA LEU A 66 1.63 -5.40 5.30
C LEU A 66 2.68 -5.08 4.23
N MET A 67 2.77 -5.89 3.16
CA MET A 67 3.82 -5.77 2.14
C MET A 67 3.40 -5.00 0.89
N ALA A 68 2.12 -4.99 0.54
CA ALA A 68 1.62 -4.26 -0.62
C ALA A 68 0.74 -3.08 -0.22
N ILE A 69 -0.34 -3.32 0.51
CA ILE A 69 -1.43 -2.35 0.63
C ILE A 69 -1.02 -1.13 1.47
N ILE A 70 -0.56 -1.35 2.70
CA ILE A 70 -0.14 -0.28 3.61
C ILE A 70 1.01 0.54 3.00
N PRO A 71 2.10 -0.09 2.52
CA PRO A 71 3.17 0.62 1.83
C PRO A 71 2.69 1.47 0.65
N SER A 72 1.76 0.94 -0.17
CA SER A 72 1.29 1.63 -1.37
C SER A 72 0.46 2.85 -1.05
N LEU A 73 -0.37 2.77 -0.01
CA LEU A 73 -1.10 3.93 0.50
C LEU A 73 -0.15 4.98 1.07
N LEU A 74 0.92 4.54 1.74
CA LEU A 74 1.97 5.45 2.21
C LEU A 74 2.69 6.10 1.04
N ALA A 75 3.02 5.35 -0.02
CA ALA A 75 3.64 5.87 -1.24
C ALA A 75 2.75 6.90 -1.94
N LEU A 76 1.44 6.63 -2.01
CA LEU A 76 0.44 7.57 -2.54
C LEU A 76 0.42 8.86 -1.71
N LYS A 77 0.38 8.74 -0.38
CA LYS A 77 0.43 9.89 0.54
C LYS A 77 1.65 10.75 0.29
N GLU A 78 2.82 10.12 0.25
CA GLU A 78 4.09 10.82 0.05
C GLU A 78 4.21 11.46 -1.33
N SER A 79 3.63 10.83 -2.36
CA SER A 79 3.57 11.38 -3.72
C SER A 79 2.81 12.70 -3.74
N ILE A 80 1.60 12.73 -3.15
CA ILE A 80 0.73 13.91 -3.13
C ILE A 80 1.28 15.00 -2.21
N GLU A 81 1.90 14.62 -1.09
CA GLU A 81 2.55 15.57 -0.17
C GLU A 81 3.89 16.09 -0.71
N GLY A 82 4.43 15.49 -1.78
CA GLY A 82 5.76 15.84 -2.31
C GLY A 82 6.90 15.54 -1.34
N LYS A 83 6.72 14.57 -0.42
CA LYS A 83 7.71 14.24 0.61
C LYS A 83 9.00 13.73 -0.01
N LYS A 84 10.12 14.35 0.37
CA LYS A 84 11.47 13.91 -0.01
C LYS A 84 12.02 12.90 1.00
N LEU A 85 13.03 12.14 0.60
CA LEU A 85 13.77 11.23 1.48
C LEU A 85 14.53 12.04 2.54
N GLN A 86 14.39 11.67 3.81
CA GLN A 86 15.16 12.24 4.91
C GLN A 86 16.37 11.37 5.23
N LYS A 87 17.38 11.92 5.90
CA LYS A 87 18.56 11.15 6.33
C LYS A 87 18.19 10.02 7.30
N THR A 88 17.20 10.27 8.16
CA THR A 88 16.65 9.28 9.09
C THR A 88 16.04 8.07 8.38
N ASP A 89 15.54 8.24 7.15
CA ASP A 89 14.97 7.16 6.35
C ASP A 89 16.01 6.14 5.89
N LEU A 90 17.29 6.53 5.86
CA LEU A 90 18.39 5.68 5.42
C LEU A 90 18.75 4.60 6.43
N TYR A 91 18.43 4.77 7.72
CA TYR A 91 18.89 3.85 8.77
C TYR A 91 18.27 2.45 8.67
N TYR A 92 17.04 2.37 8.21
CA TYR A 92 16.26 1.13 8.17
C TYR A 92 16.05 0.60 6.74
N LEU A 93 16.57 1.31 5.73
CA LEU A 93 16.67 0.86 4.34
C LEU A 93 17.40 -0.50 4.18
N PRO A 94 18.53 -0.76 4.88
CA PRO A 94 19.19 -2.07 4.83
C PRO A 94 18.27 -3.22 5.25
N LEU A 95 17.34 -2.99 6.19
CA LEU A 95 16.39 -4.02 6.63
C LEU A 95 15.38 -4.37 5.55
N PHE A 96 14.94 -3.41 4.75
CA PHE A 96 14.06 -3.70 3.62
C PHE A 96 14.77 -4.48 2.51
N PHE A 97 16.04 -4.19 2.24
CA PHE A 97 16.84 -4.99 1.31
C PHE A 97 17.08 -6.41 1.81
N LEU A 98 17.43 -6.57 3.09
CA LEU A 98 17.51 -7.90 3.72
C LEU A 98 16.15 -8.60 3.74
N GLY A 99 15.06 -7.83 3.79
CA GLY A 99 13.68 -8.28 3.66
C GLY A 99 13.41 -9.09 2.39
N VAL A 100 14.06 -8.74 1.28
CA VAL A 100 13.96 -9.48 0.01
C VAL A 100 14.55 -10.90 0.13
N LEU A 101 15.54 -11.10 1.00
CA LEU A 101 16.14 -12.41 1.27
C LEU A 101 15.35 -13.20 2.33
N ARG A 102 14.80 -12.49 3.32
CA ARG A 102 14.01 -13.04 4.42
C ARG A 102 12.94 -12.05 4.89
N ASP A 103 11.69 -12.45 4.74
CA ASP A 103 10.49 -11.65 5.04
C ASP A 103 10.49 -11.00 6.45
N TYR A 104 11.08 -11.65 7.46
CA TYR A 104 11.10 -11.11 8.82
C TYR A 104 11.87 -9.79 8.96
N PHE A 105 12.93 -9.57 8.15
CA PHE A 105 13.65 -8.29 8.16
C PHE A 105 12.81 -7.15 7.59
N TYR A 106 11.91 -7.45 6.64
CA TYR A 106 10.98 -6.47 6.12
C TYR A 106 10.02 -5.98 7.21
N TYR A 107 9.43 -6.90 7.98
CA TYR A 107 8.56 -6.53 9.11
C TYR A 107 9.30 -5.75 10.19
N LEU A 108 10.54 -6.14 10.49
CA LEU A 108 11.38 -5.42 11.46
C LEU A 108 11.69 -4.00 10.97
N GLY A 109 11.96 -3.84 9.67
CA GLY A 109 12.10 -2.54 9.02
C GLY A 109 10.83 -1.69 9.11
N LEU A 110 9.65 -2.27 8.89
CA LEU A 110 8.37 -1.58 9.04
C LEU A 110 8.13 -1.10 10.48
N ILE A 111 8.43 -1.95 11.47
CA ILE A 111 8.28 -1.59 12.89
C ILE A 111 9.19 -0.41 13.23
N ILE A 112 10.47 -0.47 12.86
CA ILE A 112 11.43 0.61 13.13
C ILE A 112 11.02 1.90 12.40
N ALA A 113 10.61 1.80 11.13
CA ALA A 113 10.13 2.93 10.34
C ALA A 113 8.92 3.58 11.01
N GLY A 114 7.96 2.77 11.47
CA GLY A 114 6.77 3.21 12.19
C GLY A 114 7.12 3.90 13.51
N LEU A 115 7.97 3.27 14.34
CA LEU A 115 8.42 3.83 15.62
C LEU A 115 9.11 5.19 15.46
N LEU A 116 9.94 5.34 14.43
CA LEU A 116 10.63 6.61 14.16
C LEU A 116 9.72 7.71 13.59
N HIS A 117 8.51 7.35 13.13
CA HIS A 117 7.53 8.27 12.56
C HIS A 117 6.25 8.40 13.42
N ILE A 118 6.28 7.94 14.67
CA ILE A 118 5.14 7.83 15.60
C ILE A 118 4.41 9.14 15.91
N GLU A 119 5.00 10.30 15.62
CA GLU A 119 4.34 11.61 15.84
C GLU A 119 3.03 11.79 15.05
N ASN A 120 2.71 10.93 14.07
CA ASN A 120 1.46 10.96 13.29
C ASN A 120 0.52 9.75 13.56
N PHE A 121 0.13 9.53 14.82
CA PHE A 121 -0.71 8.41 15.28
C PHE A 121 -2.08 8.26 14.58
N HIS A 122 -2.59 9.31 13.91
CA HIS A 122 -3.78 9.21 13.03
C HIS A 122 -3.58 8.26 11.84
N SER A 123 -2.32 7.90 11.53
CA SER A 123 -1.97 7.04 10.39
C SER A 123 -2.15 5.55 10.66
N ILE A 124 -2.43 5.11 11.91
CA ILE A 124 -2.66 3.71 12.29
C ILE A 124 -4.14 3.30 12.11
N LEU A 125 -5.07 4.27 12.22
CA LEU A 125 -6.49 4.08 11.90
C LEU A 125 -6.70 3.76 10.41
N ILE A 126 -5.81 4.21 9.54
CA ILE A 126 -5.88 3.93 8.09
C ILE A 126 -5.66 2.43 7.82
N PRO A 127 -4.58 1.76 8.27
CA PRO A 127 -4.44 0.31 8.22
C PRO A 127 -5.65 -0.46 8.75
N ALA A 128 -6.22 -0.05 9.89
CA ALA A 128 -7.38 -0.73 10.49
C ALA A 128 -8.67 -0.53 9.68
N ALA A 129 -8.94 0.68 9.18
CA ALA A 129 -10.06 0.97 8.30
C ALA A 129 -9.91 0.24 6.94
N VAL A 130 -8.70 0.24 6.39
CA VAL A 130 -8.31 -0.50 5.19
C VAL A 130 -8.50 -2.00 5.37
N PHE A 131 -8.11 -2.56 6.52
CA PHE A 131 -8.37 -3.97 6.87
C PHE A 131 -9.87 -4.27 6.85
N SER A 132 -10.68 -3.44 7.52
CA SER A 132 -12.13 -3.65 7.63
C SER A 132 -12.89 -3.51 6.30
N LEU A 133 -12.44 -2.62 5.40
CA LEU A 133 -13.08 -2.33 4.11
C LEU A 133 -12.49 -3.10 2.92
N ILE A 134 -11.39 -3.84 3.09
CA ILE A 134 -10.92 -4.86 2.13
C ILE A 134 -11.64 -6.18 2.38
N ILE A 135 -11.88 -6.48 3.65
CA ILE A 135 -12.60 -7.68 4.09
C ILE A 135 -14.06 -7.61 3.61
N SER A 136 -14.71 -6.43 3.62
CA SER A 136 -16.13 -6.32 3.25
C SER A 136 -16.45 -6.60 1.77
N PRO A 137 -15.68 -6.12 0.77
CA PRO A 137 -15.96 -6.38 -0.63
C PRO A 137 -15.49 -7.77 -1.08
N ALA A 138 -14.41 -8.31 -0.48
CA ALA A 138 -14.01 -9.69 -0.72
C ALA A 138 -15.05 -10.69 -0.18
N LEU A 139 -15.63 -10.42 1.00
CA LEU A 139 -16.79 -11.14 1.53
C LEU A 139 -17.99 -11.06 0.58
N VAL A 140 -18.29 -9.87 0.06
CA VAL A 140 -19.42 -9.66 -0.86
C VAL A 140 -19.17 -10.31 -2.23
N GLY A 141 -17.93 -10.35 -2.69
CA GLY A 141 -17.52 -11.02 -3.94
C GLY A 141 -17.70 -12.54 -3.90
N GLU A 142 -17.33 -13.18 -2.77
CA GLU A 142 -17.60 -14.61 -2.54
C GLU A 142 -19.10 -14.92 -2.44
N LEU A 143 -19.90 -13.99 -1.92
CA LEU A 143 -21.35 -14.13 -1.80
C LEU A 143 -22.12 -13.96 -3.12
N ILE A 144 -21.53 -13.32 -4.15
CA ILE A 144 -22.23 -12.92 -5.38
C ILE A 144 -21.60 -13.54 -6.66
N GLU A 145 -20.56 -14.38 -6.54
CA GLU A 145 -19.83 -14.99 -7.68
C GLU A 145 -19.42 -13.94 -8.74
N LEU A 146 -18.93 -12.79 -8.29
CA LEU A 146 -18.50 -11.74 -9.22
C LEU A 146 -17.19 -12.15 -9.92
N PRO A 147 -17.04 -11.87 -11.23
CA PRO A 147 -15.77 -12.05 -11.92
C PRO A 147 -14.65 -11.25 -11.21
N GLY A 148 -13.45 -11.83 -11.10
CA GLY A 148 -12.34 -11.25 -10.33
C GLY A 148 -11.91 -9.83 -10.74
N GLU A 149 -12.20 -9.44 -11.98
CA GLU A 149 -11.97 -8.08 -12.49
C GLU A 149 -12.81 -7.04 -11.74
N TYR A 150 -14.08 -7.35 -11.43
CA TYR A 150 -14.97 -6.44 -10.70
C TYR A 150 -14.57 -6.33 -9.22
N ILE A 151 -14.11 -7.42 -8.62
CA ILE A 151 -13.59 -7.42 -7.24
C ILE A 151 -12.40 -6.46 -7.14
N SER A 152 -11.47 -6.56 -8.09
CA SER A 152 -10.27 -5.70 -8.14
C SER A 152 -10.63 -4.21 -8.28
N ILE A 153 -11.63 -3.88 -9.10
CA ILE A 153 -12.13 -2.51 -9.28
C ILE A 153 -12.78 -1.98 -8.00
N ILE A 154 -13.64 -2.79 -7.36
CA ILE A 154 -14.31 -2.41 -6.12
C ILE A 154 -13.28 -2.17 -5.03
N MET A 155 -12.29 -3.06 -4.86
CA MET A 155 -11.21 -2.90 -3.89
C MET A 155 -10.36 -1.65 -4.16
N ALA A 156 -10.00 -1.40 -5.42
CA ALA A 156 -9.28 -0.20 -5.82
C ALA A 156 -10.06 1.09 -5.49
N GLY A 157 -11.36 1.09 -5.80
CA GLY A 157 -12.27 2.19 -5.46
C GLY A 157 -12.37 2.41 -3.95
N SER A 158 -12.58 1.35 -3.17
CA SER A 158 -12.65 1.41 -1.70
C SER A 158 -11.37 1.97 -1.09
N LEU A 159 -10.20 1.50 -1.54
CA LEU A 159 -8.90 1.99 -1.08
C LEU A 159 -8.71 3.49 -1.38
N LEU A 160 -9.08 3.93 -2.58
CA LEU A 160 -8.99 5.33 -2.97
C LEU A 160 -9.93 6.21 -2.11
N VAL A 161 -11.18 5.78 -1.92
CA VAL A 161 -12.15 6.52 -1.08
C VAL A 161 -11.65 6.64 0.35
N ILE A 162 -11.13 5.58 0.94
CA ILE A 162 -10.54 5.61 2.29
C ILE A 162 -9.40 6.61 2.33
N TYR A 163 -8.47 6.53 1.37
CA TYR A 163 -7.36 7.46 1.32
C TYR A 163 -7.84 8.92 1.27
N LEU A 164 -8.85 9.22 0.44
CA LEU A 164 -9.41 10.56 0.28
C LEU A 164 -10.14 11.06 1.54
N VAL A 165 -10.90 10.19 2.20
CA VAL A 165 -11.64 10.51 3.44
C VAL A 165 -10.68 10.81 4.59
N PHE A 166 -9.58 10.05 4.70
CA PHE A 166 -8.60 10.22 5.77
C PHE A 166 -7.46 11.19 5.42
N GLN A 167 -7.50 11.82 4.24
CA GLN A 167 -6.54 12.85 3.90
C GLN A 167 -6.83 14.09 4.78
N PRO A 168 -5.87 14.56 5.59
CA PRO A 168 -6.10 15.76 6.38
C PRO A 168 -6.39 16.92 5.43
N THR A 169 -7.58 17.50 5.55
CA THR A 169 -7.96 18.71 4.82
C THR A 169 -6.98 19.80 5.23
N ARG A 170 -6.08 20.19 4.33
CA ARG A 170 -5.24 21.38 4.56
C ARG A 170 -6.19 22.57 4.65
N ARG A 171 -6.44 23.04 5.87
CA ARG A 171 -6.82 24.42 6.14
C ARG A 171 -5.58 25.29 6.07
#